data_AF-A0A836SY22-F1
#
_entry.id   AF-A0A836SY22-F1
#
_cell.length_a   1.000
_cell.length_b   1.000
_cell.length_c   1.000
_cell.angle_alpha   90.00
_cell.angle_beta   90.00
_cell.angle_gamma   90.00
#
_symmetry.space_group_name_H-M   'P 1'
#
loop_
_entity.id
_entity.type
_entity.pdbx_description
1 polymer ?
#
loop_
_entity_poly.entity_id
_entity_poly.type
_entity_poly.pdbx_seq_one_letter_code
_entity_poly.pdbx_strand_id
1 'polypeptide(L)'
;MYLILLIKIVMKKQIVLFGLSTMFLLAGNLTISSQIVVKVIPPKPKVILPHPAKQKHGHVWIDGHWKWSKKNQKYVWVKGHWEKPPRPGSIWVPGHWVDTQGGYKWVPGHWKKPKPLRPKP
;
A
#
# COMPACT_ATOMS: atom_id res chain seq x y z
N MET A 1 20.70 -27.81 52.55
CA MET A 1 20.74 -28.72 51.37
C MET A 1 19.43 -28.71 50.56
N TYR A 2 18.26 -28.92 51.17
CA TYR A 2 16.95 -28.92 50.48
C TYR A 2 16.57 -27.59 49.78
N LEU A 3 16.87 -26.44 50.39
CA LEU A 3 16.56 -25.12 49.83
C LEU A 3 17.26 -24.85 48.48
N ILE A 4 18.52 -25.27 48.34
CA ILE A 4 19.32 -25.10 47.11
C ILE A 4 18.78 -26.00 45.99
N LEU A 5 18.31 -27.19 46.34
CA LEU A 5 17.70 -28.14 45.39
C LEU A 5 16.37 -27.58 44.84
N LEU A 6 15.55 -27.01 45.73
CA LEU A 6 14.26 -26.39 45.38
C LEU A 6 14.45 -25.18 44.45
N ILE A 7 15.43 -24.31 44.71
CA ILE A 7 15.75 -23.15 43.85
C ILE A 7 16.20 -23.61 42.45
N LYS A 8 17.05 -24.64 42.35
CA LYS A 8 17.48 -25.21 41.06
C LYS A 8 16.32 -25.78 40.23
N ILE A 9 15.35 -26.43 40.89
CA ILE A 9 14.15 -27.00 40.23
C ILE A 9 13.22 -25.89 39.71
N VAL A 10 13.00 -24.85 40.52
CA VAL A 10 12.17 -23.69 40.15
C VAL A 10 12.81 -22.90 39.00
N MET A 11 14.13 -22.65 39.04
CA MET A 11 14.87 -21.96 37.96
C MET A 11 14.82 -22.73 36.63
N LYS A 12 14.96 -24.06 36.64
CA LYS A 12 14.87 -24.87 35.40
C LYS A 12 13.49 -24.77 34.73
N LYS A 13 12.40 -24.80 35.52
CA LYS A 13 11.04 -24.66 35.00
C LYS A 13 10.77 -23.27 34.42
N GLN A 14 11.26 -22.22 35.09
CA GLN A 14 11.15 -20.83 34.63
C GLN A 14 11.90 -20.62 33.29
N ILE A 15 13.10 -21.17 33.14
CA ILE A 15 13.89 -21.04 31.89
C ILE A 15 13.17 -21.70 30.69
N VAL A 16 12.52 -22.86 30.89
CA VAL A 16 11.76 -23.54 29.83
C VAL A 16 10.49 -22.77 29.45
N LEU A 17 9.78 -22.18 30.43
CA LEU A 17 8.59 -21.36 30.19
C LEU A 17 8.91 -20.03 29.49
N PHE A 18 10.03 -19.38 29.84
CA PHE A 18 10.47 -18.17 29.16
C PHE A 18 10.97 -18.43 27.73
N GLY A 19 11.62 -19.57 27.49
CA GLY A 19 12.07 -19.97 26.14
C GLY A 19 10.91 -20.26 25.16
N LEU A 20 9.79 -20.81 25.64
CA LEU A 20 8.61 -21.04 24.80
C LEU A 20 7.86 -19.73 24.45
N SER A 21 7.84 -18.76 25.37
CA SER A 21 7.11 -17.49 25.18
C SER A 21 7.79 -16.57 24.16
N THR A 22 9.14 -16.54 24.13
CA THR A 22 9.90 -15.75 23.14
C THR A 22 9.76 -16.29 21.72
N MET A 23 9.57 -17.60 21.56
CA MET A 23 9.38 -18.25 20.26
C MET A 23 8.00 -17.96 19.65
N PHE A 24 7.00 -17.61 20.46
CA PHE A 24 5.67 -17.19 19.99
C PHE A 24 5.64 -15.72 19.54
N LEU A 25 6.49 -14.85 20.13
CA LEU A 25 6.58 -13.43 19.77
C LEU A 25 7.33 -13.17 18.44
N LEU A 26 8.14 -14.12 17.97
CA LEU A 26 8.82 -14.01 16.67
C LEU A 26 7.99 -14.54 15.47
N ALA A 27 6.87 -15.22 15.70
CA ALA A 27 6.19 -15.99 14.65
C ALA A 27 5.13 -15.22 13.82
N GLY A 28 4.88 -13.92 14.05
CA GLY A 28 3.59 -13.35 13.67
C GLY A 28 3.57 -12.03 12.89
N ASN A 29 4.42 -11.82 11.87
CA ASN A 29 4.22 -10.70 10.93
C ASN A 29 4.24 -11.16 9.46
N LEU A 30 3.38 -12.11 9.12
CA LEU A 30 3.08 -12.39 7.71
C LEU A 30 2.11 -11.32 7.20
N THR A 31 2.66 -10.26 6.61
CA THR A 31 1.85 -9.33 5.80
C THR A 31 1.55 -10.00 4.47
N ILE A 32 0.47 -10.80 4.44
CA ILE A 32 -0.05 -11.38 3.20
C ILE A 32 -0.66 -10.23 2.38
N SER A 33 0.12 -9.74 1.42
CA SER A 33 -0.36 -8.77 0.44
C SER A 33 -1.16 -9.52 -0.62
N SER A 34 -2.46 -9.75 -0.38
CA SER A 34 -3.35 -10.32 -1.38
C SER A 34 -3.45 -9.37 -2.57
N GLN A 35 -2.87 -9.79 -3.70
CA GLN A 35 -2.91 -9.06 -4.96
C GLN A 35 -4.16 -9.47 -5.73
N ILE A 36 -5.15 -8.57 -5.81
CA ILE A 36 -6.36 -8.81 -6.61
C ILE A 36 -6.01 -8.70 -8.10
N VAL A 37 -6.04 -9.84 -8.79
CA VAL A 37 -5.99 -9.94 -10.24
C VAL A 37 -7.43 -10.09 -10.74
N VAL A 38 -7.85 -9.25 -11.69
CA VAL A 38 -9.18 -9.35 -12.30
C VAL A 38 -9.07 -10.05 -13.65
N LYS A 39 -10.01 -10.95 -13.95
CA LYS A 39 -10.06 -11.68 -15.23
C LYS A 39 -10.55 -10.81 -16.39
N VAL A 40 -11.45 -9.85 -16.09
CA VAL A 40 -12.03 -8.92 -17.07
C VAL A 40 -11.89 -7.51 -16.52
N ILE A 41 -11.32 -6.60 -17.31
CA ILE A 41 -11.21 -5.18 -16.94
C ILE A 41 -12.64 -4.60 -16.87
N PRO A 42 -13.07 -4.02 -15.74
CA PRO A 42 -14.37 -3.37 -15.67
C PRO A 42 -14.40 -2.20 -16.68
N PRO A 43 -15.48 -2.04 -17.45
CA PRO A 43 -15.56 -0.99 -18.45
C PRO A 43 -15.31 0.37 -17.80
N LYS A 44 -14.47 1.19 -18.44
CA LYS A 44 -14.24 2.57 -18.00
C LYS A 44 -15.60 3.27 -17.95
N PRO A 45 -15.95 3.99 -16.88
CA PRO A 45 -17.16 4.81 -16.87
C PRO A 45 -17.13 5.74 -18.08
N LYS A 46 -18.23 5.79 -18.85
CA LYS A 46 -18.34 6.63 -20.05
C LYS A 46 -18.17 8.13 -19.76
N VAL A 47 -18.26 8.53 -18.49
CA VAL A 47 -18.12 9.92 -18.04
C VAL A 47 -16.68 10.13 -17.55
N ILE A 48 -15.80 10.52 -18.47
CA ILE A 48 -14.56 11.20 -18.13
C ILE A 48 -14.98 12.65 -17.88
N LEU A 49 -14.92 13.12 -16.63
CA LEU A 49 -15.14 14.54 -16.37
C LEU A 49 -14.07 15.32 -17.16
N PRO A 50 -14.46 16.28 -18.01
CA PRO A 50 -13.50 17.05 -18.77
C PRO A 50 -12.50 17.72 -17.81
N HIS A 51 -11.23 17.74 -18.20
CA HIS A 51 -10.22 18.57 -17.54
C HIS A 51 -10.83 19.97 -17.33
N PRO A 52 -10.85 20.51 -16.11
CA PRO A 52 -11.42 21.83 -15.88
C PRO A 52 -10.62 22.83 -16.70
N ALA A 53 -11.31 23.67 -17.47
CA ALA A 53 -10.69 24.64 -18.36
C ALA A 53 -9.74 25.62 -17.62
N LYS A 54 -9.95 25.83 -16.32
CA LYS A 54 -9.15 26.71 -15.49
C LYS A 54 -8.20 25.90 -14.60
N GLN A 55 -6.90 26.02 -14.86
CA GLN A 55 -5.87 25.45 -13.99
C GLN A 55 -5.90 26.15 -12.62
N LYS A 56 -5.95 25.36 -11.54
CA LYS A 56 -5.81 25.89 -10.18
C LYS A 56 -4.32 26.02 -9.85
N HIS A 57 -3.86 27.22 -9.51
CA HIS A 57 -2.44 27.47 -9.23
C HIS A 57 -1.87 26.49 -8.21
N GLY A 58 -0.73 25.87 -8.55
CA GLY A 58 -0.04 24.91 -7.69
C GLY A 58 -0.79 23.60 -7.40
N HIS A 59 -1.87 23.29 -8.13
CA HIS A 59 -2.59 22.03 -8.04
C HIS A 59 -2.53 21.28 -9.37
N VAL A 60 -2.64 19.96 -9.31
CA VAL A 60 -2.74 19.11 -10.49
C VAL A 60 -4.14 18.50 -10.51
N TRP A 61 -4.73 18.44 -11.70
CA TRP A 61 -5.98 17.73 -11.90
C TRP A 61 -5.69 16.24 -11.92
N ILE A 62 -6.30 15.50 -11.00
CA ILE A 62 -6.28 14.05 -10.97
C ILE A 62 -7.58 13.59 -11.60
N ASP A 63 -7.48 12.88 -12.73
CA ASP A 63 -8.63 12.28 -13.38
C ASP A 63 -9.34 11.27 -12.48
N GLY A 64 -10.62 11.05 -12.78
CA GLY A 64 -11.39 10.00 -12.15
C GLY A 64 -10.73 8.64 -12.37
N HIS A 65 -10.53 7.88 -11.29
CA HIS A 65 -9.78 6.64 -11.34
C HIS A 65 -10.35 5.60 -10.39
N TRP A 66 -10.09 4.32 -10.68
CA TRP A 66 -10.43 3.24 -9.78
C TRP A 66 -9.46 3.23 -8.59
N LYS A 67 -9.98 3.01 -7.39
CA LYS A 67 -9.18 2.79 -6.19
C LYS A 67 -9.67 1.53 -5.48
N TRP A 68 -8.74 0.69 -5.06
CA TRP A 68 -9.10 -0.46 -4.23
C TRP A 68 -9.50 0.03 -2.83
N SER A 69 -10.73 -0.25 -2.41
CA SER A 69 -11.19 0.01 -1.03
C SER A 69 -10.98 -1.23 -0.17
N LYS A 70 -10.03 -1.16 0.77
CA LYS A 70 -9.81 -2.25 1.75
C LYS A 70 -11.06 -2.51 2.59
N LYS A 71 -11.79 -1.45 2.97
CA LYS A 71 -13.02 -1.55 3.77
C LYS A 71 -14.14 -2.31 3.06
N ASN A 72 -14.31 -2.07 1.76
CA ASN A 72 -15.42 -2.63 0.98
C ASN A 72 -15.00 -3.84 0.12
N GLN A 73 -13.73 -4.25 0.18
CA GLN A 73 -13.11 -5.29 -0.64
C GLN A 73 -13.48 -5.22 -2.14
N LYS A 74 -13.54 -4.00 -2.69
CA LYS A 74 -13.88 -3.76 -4.10
C LYS A 74 -13.21 -2.52 -4.66
N TYR A 75 -13.11 -2.46 -5.99
CA TYR A 75 -12.75 -1.23 -6.68
C TYR A 75 -13.90 -0.22 -6.58
N VAL A 76 -13.58 0.99 -6.15
CA VAL A 76 -14.50 2.13 -6.09
C VAL A 76 -14.02 3.21 -7.04
N TRP A 77 -14.95 3.90 -7.70
CA TRP A 77 -14.62 5.02 -8.55
C TRP A 77 -14.37 6.26 -7.70
N VAL A 78 -13.21 6.88 -7.88
CA VAL A 78 -12.86 8.18 -7.29
C VAL A 78 -13.14 9.23 -8.36
N LYS A 79 -13.94 10.26 -8.02
CA LYS A 79 -14.19 11.38 -8.94
C LYS A 79 -12.91 12.19 -9.15
N GLY A 80 -12.78 12.76 -10.36
CA GLY A 80 -11.67 13.66 -10.65
C GLY A 80 -11.68 14.88 -9.73
N HIS A 81 -10.50 15.32 -9.29
CA HIS A 81 -10.37 16.42 -8.34
C HIS A 81 -9.03 17.13 -8.48
N TRP A 82 -8.96 18.37 -7.97
CA TRP A 82 -7.71 19.10 -7.83
C TRP A 82 -6.99 18.67 -6.56
N GLU A 83 -5.75 18.21 -6.70
CA GLU A 83 -4.91 17.85 -5.55
C GLU A 83 -3.62 18.68 -5.58
N LYS A 84 -3.19 19.15 -4.40
CA LYS A 84 -1.92 19.86 -4.24
C LYS A 84 -0.79 18.84 -4.23
N PRO A 85 0.26 18.99 -5.06
CA PRO A 85 1.40 18.08 -5.05
C PRO A 85 2.05 18.05 -3.65
N PRO A 86 2.48 16.88 -3.17
CA PRO A 86 3.11 16.75 -1.85
C PRO A 86 4.47 17.44 -1.78
N ARG A 87 5.14 17.65 -2.92
CA ARG A 87 6.40 18.40 -3.04
C ARG A 87 6.43 19.20 -4.34
N PRO A 88 7.16 20.34 -4.38
CA PRO A 88 7.42 21.05 -5.63
C PRO A 88 8.06 20.13 -6.67
N GLY A 89 7.55 20.16 -7.92
CA GLY A 89 8.02 19.32 -9.02
C GLY A 89 7.53 17.87 -9.01
N SER A 90 6.66 17.48 -8.07
CA SER A 90 6.01 16.17 -8.12
C SER A 90 5.06 16.07 -9.31
N ILE A 91 5.04 14.91 -9.96
CA ILE A 91 4.22 14.63 -11.13
C ILE A 91 3.20 13.55 -10.75
N TRP A 92 1.93 13.79 -11.06
CA TRP A 92 0.91 12.76 -10.90
C TRP A 92 1.05 11.72 -12.01
N VAL A 93 1.13 10.45 -11.64
CA VAL A 93 1.09 9.33 -12.57
C VAL A 93 -0.30 8.69 -12.47
N PRO A 94 -1.14 8.77 -13.52
CA PRO A 94 -2.45 8.15 -13.51
C PRO A 94 -2.39 6.64 -13.26
N GLY A 95 -3.40 6.13 -12.55
CA GLY A 95 -3.57 4.69 -12.37
C GLY A 95 -3.89 4.02 -13.70
N HIS A 96 -3.37 2.82 -13.89
CA HIS A 96 -3.52 2.07 -15.13
C HIS A 96 -3.61 0.57 -14.86
N TRP A 97 -4.20 -0.15 -15.81
CA TRP A 97 -4.18 -1.61 -15.81
C TRP A 97 -2.88 -2.10 -16.41
N VAL A 98 -2.27 -3.09 -15.77
CA VAL A 98 -1.07 -3.80 -16.25
C VAL A 98 -1.44 -5.25 -16.46
N ASP A 99 -0.99 -5.81 -17.57
CA ASP A 99 -1.12 -7.23 -17.89
C ASP A 99 -0.25 -8.07 -16.95
N THR A 100 -0.79 -9.18 -16.46
CA THR A 100 -0.10 -10.12 -15.57
C THR A 100 -0.46 -11.55 -15.97
N GLN A 101 0.38 -12.52 -15.62
CA GLN A 101 0.08 -13.93 -15.86
C GLN A 101 -1.23 -14.34 -15.17
N GLY A 102 -2.31 -14.46 -15.95
CA GLY A 102 -3.65 -14.85 -15.48
C GLY A 102 -4.69 -13.72 -15.38
N GLY A 103 -4.38 -12.49 -15.79
CA GLY A 103 -5.36 -11.40 -15.88
C GLY A 103 -4.75 -10.00 -15.79
N TYR A 104 -5.54 -9.03 -15.34
CA TYR A 104 -5.11 -7.64 -15.23
C TYR A 104 -4.99 -7.22 -13.77
N LYS A 105 -3.95 -6.43 -13.49
CA LYS A 105 -3.73 -5.79 -12.20
C LYS A 105 -3.92 -4.29 -12.34
N TRP A 106 -4.71 -3.71 -11.45
CA TRP A 106 -4.77 -2.25 -11.35
C TRP A 106 -3.55 -1.73 -10.58
N VAL A 107 -2.80 -0.84 -11.20
CA VAL A 107 -1.77 -0.02 -10.54
C VAL A 107 -2.42 1.30 -10.15
N PRO A 108 -2.56 1.58 -8.84
CA PRO A 108 -3.12 2.85 -8.38
C PRO A 108 -2.29 4.04 -8.87
N GLY A 109 -2.98 5.14 -9.18
CA GLY A 109 -2.32 6.41 -9.44
C GLY A 109 -1.53 6.87 -8.22
N HIS A 110 -0.39 7.51 -8.45
CA HIS A 110 0.50 7.93 -7.39
C HIS A 110 1.32 9.15 -7.79
N TRP A 111 1.79 9.88 -6.78
CA TRP A 111 2.73 10.97 -6.95
C TRP A 111 4.14 10.42 -7.16
N LYS A 112 4.74 10.77 -8.30
CA LYS A 112 6.15 10.49 -8.57
C LYS A 112 7.00 11.67 -8.08
N LYS A 113 8.13 11.34 -7.45
CA LYS A 113 9.11 12.36 -7.05
C LYS A 113 9.67 13.09 -8.28
N PRO A 114 10.02 14.38 -8.16
CA PRO A 114 10.72 15.08 -9.22
C PRO A 114 12.00 14.32 -9.57
N LYS A 115 12.31 14.23 -10.86
CA LYS A 115 13.63 13.76 -11.28
C LYS A 115 14.66 14.79 -10.80
N PRO A 116 15.75 14.40 -10.11
CA PRO A 116 16.82 15.34 -9.82
C PRO A 116 17.28 15.96 -11.13
N LEU A 117 17.38 17.28 -11.18
CA LEU A 117 18.01 17.97 -12.29
C LEU A 117 19.46 17.48 -12.33
N ARG A 118 19.78 16.55 -13.23
CA ARG A 118 21.18 16.26 -13.54
C ARG A 118 21.71 17.52 -14.25
N PRO A 119 22.77 18.17 -13.76
CA PRO A 119 23.46 19.15 -14.59
C PRO A 119 23.90 18.45 -15.88
N LYS A 120 23.65 19.08 -17.03
CA LYS A 120 24.24 18.64 -18.29
C LYS A 120 25.77 18.83 -18.16
N PRO A 121 26.59 17.88 -18.64
CA PRO A 121 28.03 18.05 -18.68
C PRO A 121 28.42 19.26 -19.53
#